data_AF-E5BEG2-F1
#
_entry.id   AF-E5BEG2-F1
#
_cell.length_a   1.000
_cell.length_b   1.000
_cell.length_c   1.000
_cell.angle_alpha   90.00
_cell.angle_beta   90.00
_cell.angle_gamma   90.00
#
_symmetry.space_group_name_H-M   'P 1'
#
loop_
_entity.id
_entity.type
_entity.pdbx_description
1 polymer ?
#
loop_
_entity_poly.entity_id
_entity_poly.type
_entity_poly.pdbx_seq_one_letter_code
_entity_poly.pdbx_strand_id
1 'polypeptide(L)'
;MKKFLGIVFLVILSQGIYAQEQTWEYPFIKALNYEERQEWNLAIEELEKSRALQEENLFVLKELGYCYAKQGEWEKAKECYEKVLFFYPEDSNAKKNLEILLENKTK
;
A
#
# COMPACT_ATOMS: atom_id res chain seq x y z
N MET A 1 -14.06 8.52 -42.31
CA MET A 1 -14.89 8.46 -41.08
C MET A 1 -14.47 7.35 -40.11
N LYS A 2 -14.29 6.08 -40.54
CA LYS A 2 -13.90 4.97 -39.62
C LYS A 2 -12.54 5.16 -38.91
N LYS A 3 -11.52 5.73 -39.58
CA LYS A 3 -10.19 5.98 -38.99
C LYS A 3 -10.19 7.03 -37.87
N PHE A 4 -11.08 8.02 -37.93
CA PHE A 4 -11.17 9.10 -36.94
C PHE A 4 -11.86 8.61 -35.65
N LEU A 5 -12.89 7.78 -35.79
CA LEU A 5 -13.58 7.16 -34.65
C LEU A 5 -12.68 6.21 -33.84
N GLY A 6 -11.76 5.50 -34.52
CA GLY A 6 -10.77 4.64 -33.86
C GLY A 6 -9.75 5.41 -33.00
N ILE A 7 -9.32 6.60 -33.44
CA ILE A 7 -8.38 7.44 -32.68
C ILE A 7 -9.04 8.00 -31.42
N VAL A 8 -10.29 8.48 -31.50
CA VAL A 8 -11.05 8.96 -30.34
C VAL A 8 -11.25 7.85 -29.30
N PHE A 9 -11.55 6.63 -29.77
CA PHE A 9 -11.71 5.48 -28.87
C PHE A 9 -10.40 5.11 -28.15
N LEU A 10 -9.26 5.12 -28.85
CA LEU A 10 -7.94 4.89 -28.24
C LEU A 10 -7.58 5.96 -27.21
N VAL A 11 -7.93 7.23 -27.45
CA VAL A 11 -7.70 8.32 -26.49
C VAL A 11 -8.55 8.14 -25.23
N ILE A 12 -9.82 7.72 -25.36
CA ILE A 12 -10.67 7.47 -24.19
C ILE A 12 -10.14 6.28 -23.37
N LEU A 13 -9.69 5.21 -24.04
CA LEU A 13 -9.07 4.07 -23.36
C LEU A 13 -7.77 4.45 -22.65
N SER A 14 -6.90 5.24 -23.29
CA SER A 14 -5.66 5.66 -22.66
C SER A 14 -5.89 6.59 -21.48
N GLN A 15 -6.87 7.50 -21.55
CA GLN A 15 -7.26 8.34 -20.41
C GLN A 15 -7.86 7.51 -19.27
N GLY A 16 -8.66 6.48 -19.58
CA GLY A 16 -9.22 5.57 -18.58
C GLY A 16 -8.17 4.77 -17.83
N ILE A 17 -7.18 4.21 -18.56
CA ILE A 17 -6.03 3.51 -17.97
C ILE A 17 -5.19 4.48 -17.14
N TYR A 18 -4.92 5.67 -17.69
CA TYR A 18 -4.13 6.70 -17.01
C TYR A 18 -4.79 7.19 -15.72
N ALA A 19 -6.12 7.35 -15.71
CA ALA A 19 -6.85 7.74 -14.51
C ALA A 19 -6.77 6.67 -13.41
N GLN A 20 -6.78 5.39 -13.77
CA GLN A 20 -6.64 4.28 -12.81
C GLN A 20 -5.24 4.23 -12.18
N GLU A 21 -4.19 4.56 -12.92
CA GLU A 21 -2.81 4.62 -12.39
C GLU A 21 -2.59 5.78 -11.39
N GLN A 22 -3.47 6.79 -11.39
CA GLN A 22 -3.38 7.95 -10.48
C GLN A 22 -4.16 7.75 -9.17
N THR A 23 -4.80 6.61 -8.97
CA THR A 23 -5.49 6.30 -7.70
C THR A 23 -4.58 5.43 -6.81
N TRP A 24 -4.67 5.61 -5.49
CA TRP A 24 -3.84 4.87 -4.53
C TRP A 24 -4.15 3.36 -4.55
N GLU A 25 -5.36 2.97 -4.97
CA GLU A 25 -5.83 1.59 -5.03
C GLU A 25 -5.05 0.74 -6.04
N TYR A 26 -4.66 1.30 -7.19
CA TYR A 26 -3.93 0.53 -8.20
C TYR A 26 -2.56 0.02 -7.70
N PRO A 27 -1.63 0.87 -7.25
CA PRO A 27 -0.38 0.41 -6.68
C PRO A 27 -0.61 -0.40 -5.39
N PHE A 28 -1.64 -0.10 -4.59
CA PHE A 28 -2.00 -0.92 -3.43
C PHE A 28 -2.34 -2.37 -3.82
N ILE A 29 -3.23 -2.58 -4.79
CA ILE A 29 -3.59 -3.93 -5.27
C ILE A 29 -2.38 -4.65 -5.87
N LYS A 30 -1.52 -3.91 -6.58
CA LYS A 30 -0.27 -4.47 -7.11
C LYS A 30 0.66 -4.92 -5.98
N ALA A 31 0.75 -4.16 -4.90
CA ALA A 31 1.50 -4.55 -3.70
C ALA A 31 0.96 -5.85 -3.09
N LEU A 32 -0.36 -5.98 -2.92
CA LEU A 32 -0.97 -7.20 -2.39
C LEU A 32 -0.60 -8.45 -3.24
N ASN A 33 -0.51 -8.31 -4.57
CA ASN A 33 -0.05 -9.39 -5.43
C ASN A 33 1.43 -9.76 -5.20
N TYR A 34 2.28 -8.77 -4.89
CA TYR A 34 3.67 -9.03 -4.51
C TYR A 34 3.75 -9.68 -3.12
N GLU A 35 2.91 -9.28 -2.17
CA GLU A 35 2.83 -9.89 -0.84
C GLU A 35 2.45 -11.37 -0.88
N GLU A 36 1.45 -11.74 -1.69
CA GLU A 36 1.06 -13.13 -1.93
C GLU A 36 2.23 -13.99 -2.45
N ARG A 37 3.14 -13.36 -3.20
CA ARG A 37 4.39 -13.97 -3.71
C ARG A 37 5.57 -13.82 -2.76
N GLN A 38 5.37 -13.19 -1.60
CA GLN A 38 6.41 -12.87 -0.61
C GLN A 38 7.54 -11.99 -1.18
N GLU A 39 7.25 -11.21 -2.21
CA GLU A 39 8.17 -10.28 -2.85
C GLU A 39 8.15 -8.93 -2.10
N TRP A 40 8.54 -8.97 -0.83
CA TRP A 40 8.36 -7.86 0.12
C TRP A 40 8.93 -6.51 -0.34
N ASN A 41 10.08 -6.51 -1.02
CA ASN A 41 10.68 -5.28 -1.53
C ASN A 41 9.80 -4.60 -2.59
N LEU A 42 9.23 -5.40 -3.50
CA LEU A 42 8.35 -4.89 -4.54
C LEU A 42 6.99 -4.47 -3.97
N ALA A 43 6.48 -5.20 -2.97
CA ALA A 43 5.28 -4.81 -2.24
C ALA A 43 5.46 -3.43 -1.58
N ILE A 44 6.56 -3.22 -0.85
CA ILE A 44 6.86 -1.93 -0.22
C ILE A 44 6.98 -0.81 -1.26
N GLU A 45 7.68 -1.04 -2.36
CA GLU A 45 7.83 -0.04 -3.42
C GLU A 45 6.46 0.44 -3.95
N GLU A 46 5.54 -0.48 -4.20
CA GLU A 46 4.20 -0.13 -4.67
C GLU A 46 3.34 0.50 -3.57
N LEU A 47 3.43 0.04 -2.32
CA LEU A 47 2.74 0.68 -1.19
C LEU A 47 3.25 2.10 -0.94
N GLU A 48 4.53 2.38 -1.16
CA GLU A 48 5.08 3.73 -1.07
C GLU A 48 4.53 4.66 -2.16
N LYS A 49 4.30 4.14 -3.38
CA LYS A 49 3.58 4.88 -4.43
C LYS A 49 2.14 5.16 -4.02
N SER A 50 1.47 4.16 -3.42
CA SER A 50 0.11 4.33 -2.88
C SER A 50 0.06 5.39 -1.78
N ARG A 51 1.03 5.37 -0.86
CA ARG A 51 1.18 6.35 0.23
C ARG A 51 1.45 7.76 -0.31
N ALA A 52 2.22 7.91 -1.39
CA ALA A 52 2.45 9.20 -2.02
C ALA A 52 1.17 9.84 -2.58
N LEU A 53 0.16 9.03 -2.93
CA LEU A 53 -1.14 9.50 -3.41
C LEU A 53 -2.12 9.76 -2.24
N GLN A 54 -2.02 8.98 -1.15
CA GLN A 54 -2.79 9.18 0.07
C GLN A 54 -1.97 8.84 1.32
N GLU A 55 -1.32 9.86 1.90
CA GLU A 55 -0.35 9.67 2.98
C GLU A 55 -0.96 9.09 4.28
N GLU A 56 -2.22 9.41 4.54
CA GLU A 56 -2.94 9.04 5.76
C GLU A 56 -3.91 7.85 5.54
N ASN A 57 -3.78 7.15 4.41
CA ASN A 57 -4.61 5.99 4.15
C ASN A 57 -4.26 4.84 5.12
N LEU A 58 -5.17 4.54 6.04
CA LEU A 58 -4.96 3.55 7.09
C LEU A 58 -4.75 2.14 6.55
N PHE A 59 -5.29 1.79 5.38
CA PHE A 59 -5.03 0.49 4.76
C PHE A 59 -3.59 0.40 4.27
N VAL A 60 -3.13 1.42 3.55
CA VAL A 60 -1.76 1.49 3.04
C VAL A 60 -0.74 1.48 4.18
N LEU A 61 -0.98 2.24 5.24
CA LEU A 61 -0.09 2.27 6.41
C LEU A 61 -0.02 0.92 7.13
N LYS A 62 -1.16 0.21 7.26
CA LYS A 62 -1.16 -1.14 7.86
C LYS A 62 -0.37 -2.13 7.02
N GLU A 63 -0.55 -2.14 5.70
CA GLU A 63 0.17 -3.07 4.83
C GLU A 63 1.66 -2.74 4.74
N LEU A 64 2.04 -1.46 4.75
CA LEU A 64 3.45 -1.06 4.89
C LEU A 64 4.05 -1.59 6.19
N GLY A 65 3.32 -1.43 7.30
CA GLY A 65 3.73 -1.95 8.60
C GLY A 65 3.94 -3.47 8.58
N TYR A 66 3.04 -4.20 7.90
CA TYR A 66 3.13 -5.64 7.74
C TYR A 66 4.35 -6.05 6.91
N CYS A 67 4.52 -5.44 5.73
CA CYS A 67 5.65 -5.71 4.85
C CYS A 67 7.01 -5.38 5.49
N TYR A 68 7.14 -4.23 6.17
CA TYR A 68 8.35 -3.88 6.90
C TYR A 68 8.66 -4.91 8.00
N ALA A 69 7.65 -5.38 8.73
CA ALA A 69 7.83 -6.43 9.73
C ALA A 69 8.30 -7.76 9.11
N LYS A 70 7.80 -8.12 7.92
CA LYS A 70 8.26 -9.32 7.19
C LYS A 70 9.71 -9.25 6.74
N GLN A 71 10.23 -8.04 6.53
CA GLN A 71 11.64 -7.81 6.20
C GLN A 71 12.55 -7.63 7.43
N GLY A 72 11.98 -7.62 8.64
CA GLY A 72 12.73 -7.35 9.87
C GLY A 72 13.06 -5.88 10.07
N GLU A 73 12.43 -4.97 9.32
CA GLU A 73 12.54 -3.52 9.46
C GLU A 73 11.61 -3.03 10.59
N TRP A 74 11.88 -3.49 11.81
CA TRP A 74 10.96 -3.37 12.95
C TRP A 74 10.60 -1.93 13.32
N GLU A 75 11.55 -1.01 13.26
CA GLU A 75 11.33 0.41 13.55
C GLU A 75 10.35 1.05 12.57
N LYS A 76 10.49 0.78 11.28
CA LYS A 76 9.58 1.31 10.25
C LYS A 76 8.18 0.70 10.37
N ALA A 77 8.11 -0.60 10.66
CA ALA A 77 6.85 -1.27 10.90
C ALA A 77 6.12 -0.69 12.11
N LYS A 78 6.84 -0.44 13.21
CA LYS A 78 6.32 0.21 14.40
C LYS A 78 5.77 1.60 14.08
N GLU A 79 6.53 2.44 13.37
CA GLU A 79 6.10 3.78 12.99
C GLU A 79 4.78 3.76 12.20
N CYS A 80 4.63 2.82 11.27
CA CYS A 80 3.40 2.65 10.49
C CYS A 80 2.20 2.32 11.40
N TYR A 81 2.34 1.36 12.32
CA TYR A 81 1.25 1.00 13.23
C TYR A 81 0.94 2.09 14.24
N GLU A 82 1.95 2.81 14.75
CA GLU A 82 1.74 3.96 15.63
C GLU A 82 0.99 5.09 14.91
N LYS A 83 1.29 5.36 13.63
CA LYS A 83 0.54 6.33 12.82
C LYS A 83 -0.92 5.90 12.63
N VAL A 84 -1.17 4.60 12.38
CA VAL A 84 -2.55 4.07 12.31
C VAL A 84 -3.30 4.28 13.62
N LEU A 85 -2.68 3.96 14.76
CA LEU A 85 -3.29 4.12 16.08
C LEU A 85 -3.44 5.58 16.52
N PHE A 86 -2.62 6.49 15.98
CA PHE A 86 -2.80 7.92 16.19
C PHE A 86 -4.13 8.41 15.59
N PHE A 87 -4.45 8.00 14.36
CA PHE A 87 -5.69 8.40 13.68
C PHE A 87 -6.90 7.56 14.08
N TYR A 88 -6.68 6.26 14.33
CA TYR A 88 -7.72 5.33 14.73
C TYR A 88 -7.27 4.50 15.94
N PRO A 89 -7.39 5.04 17.16
CA PRO A 89 -6.92 4.40 18.38
C PRO A 89 -7.56 3.06 18.70
N GLU A 90 -8.66 2.69 18.06
CA GLU A 90 -9.36 1.41 18.26
C GLU A 90 -9.09 0.38 17.16
N ASP A 91 -8.10 0.60 16.28
CA ASP A 91 -7.68 -0.41 15.30
C ASP A 91 -7.06 -1.63 16.02
N SER A 92 -7.86 -2.69 16.17
CA SER A 92 -7.43 -3.93 16.84
C SER A 92 -6.30 -4.65 16.10
N ASN A 93 -6.24 -4.53 14.77
CA ASN A 93 -5.18 -5.16 13.98
C ASN A 93 -3.85 -4.43 14.19
N ALA A 94 -3.85 -3.10 14.18
CA ALA A 94 -2.64 -2.32 14.44
C ALA A 94 -2.14 -2.51 15.88
N LYS A 95 -3.04 -2.53 16.89
CA LYS A 95 -2.66 -2.86 18.28
C LYS A 95 -1.96 -4.21 18.37
N LYS A 96 -2.60 -5.26 17.83
CA LYS A 96 -2.08 -6.63 17.86
C LYS A 96 -0.74 -6.75 17.13
N ASN A 97 -0.59 -6.15 15.96
CA ASN A 97 0.65 -6.23 15.20
C ASN A 97 1.80 -5.48 15.89
N LEU A 98 1.51 -4.33 16.52
CA LEU A 98 2.48 -3.60 17.32
C LEU A 98 2.91 -4.40 18.56
N GLU A 99 1.97 -5.03 19.27
CA GLU A 99 2.28 -5.92 20.40
C GLU A 99 3.22 -7.06 20.00
N ILE A 100 2.88 -7.80 18.94
CA ILE A 100 3.72 -8.90 18.40
C ILE A 100 5.12 -8.40 18.05
N LEU A 101 5.22 -7.22 17.43
CA LEU A 101 6.50 -6.63 17.03
C LEU A 101 7.37 -6.29 18.24
N LEU A 102 6.78 -5.73 19.30
CA LEU A 102 7.49 -5.38 20.53
C LEU A 102 7.97 -6.63 21.28
N GLU A 103 7.19 -7.69 21.31
CA GLU A 103 7.58 -8.97 21.91
C GLU A 103 8.78 -9.62 21.20
N ASN A 104 8.81 -9.54 19.86
CA ASN A 104 9.91 -10.09 19.07
C ASN A 104 11.22 -9.30 19.22
N LYS A 105 11.17 -8.01 19.53
CA LYS A 105 12.37 -7.18 19.77
C LYS A 105 13.04 -7.47 21.12
N THR A 106 12.32 -8.07 22.07
CA THR A 106 12.82 -8.43 23.41
C THR A 106 13.44 -9.83 23.51
N LYS A 107 13.47 -10.61 22.42
CA LYS A 107 14.12 -11.93 22.35
C LYS A 107 15.43 -11.85 21.58
#